data_AF-A0AAV6UX59-F1
#
_entry.id   AF-A0AAV6UX59-F1
#
_cell.length_a   1.000
_cell.length_b   1.000
_cell.length_c   1.000
_cell.angle_alpha   90.00
_cell.angle_beta   90.00
_cell.angle_gamma   90.00
#
_symmetry.space_group_name_H-M   'P 1'
#
loop_
_entity.id
_entity.type
_entity.pdbx_description
1 polymer ?
#
loop_
_entity_poly.entity_id
_entity_poly.type
_entity_poly.pdbx_seq_one_letter_code
_entity_poly.pdbx_strand_id
1 'polypeptide(L)'
;MNQSSDLYVGFTLLCLLIAVIECETSKFGKENIMNSPIPEIIMDAKMNANTSVFPNGSEKIIPTHAPKECNCGLHGNCFLEEVSGFLRKECDCFSGYAEFGGLCVDCSCGMNGNCTINHRGLKVCNCEFGYGAVLGTCTPCGCGPEDGCSFDKETNRCQCLRGFEDVDGLCKDINECLVPNVCPKYSTCFNFPGTYTCICKNGFRQPPGEFNPHKDLCQDIDECLEQDKPCLYETTMCVNIPGSYRCDCKPDYRPLVDAGPDMPTKYNDCIEDTSNSKTIARAVEGLCGTILIALLILILYRSRR
;
A
#
# COMPACT_ATOMS: atom_id res chain seq x y z
N MET A 1 20.59 45.20 -24.78
CA MET A 1 20.33 44.58 -26.10
C MET A 1 20.04 43.11 -25.86
N ASN A 2 18.81 42.70 -26.21
CA ASN A 2 18.16 41.39 -26.46
C ASN A 2 18.63 40.12 -25.74
N GLN A 3 17.81 39.31 -25.06
CA GLN A 3 16.58 38.55 -25.41
C GLN A 3 16.75 37.39 -26.43
N SER A 4 16.49 36.17 -25.91
CA SER A 4 15.69 35.03 -26.44
C SER A 4 16.03 34.33 -27.77
N SER A 5 16.11 32.99 -27.76
CA SER A 5 15.07 32.09 -28.30
C SER A 5 15.43 30.59 -28.24
N ASP A 6 14.46 29.82 -27.76
CA ASP A 6 14.34 28.36 -27.77
C ASP A 6 14.14 27.76 -29.18
N LEU A 7 14.14 26.42 -29.21
CA LEU A 7 13.20 25.59 -29.99
C LEU A 7 13.65 25.13 -31.40
N TYR A 8 14.27 23.95 -31.45
CA TYR A 8 13.94 22.94 -32.46
C TYR A 8 13.77 21.58 -31.78
N VAL A 9 12.52 21.33 -31.37
CA VAL A 9 12.00 20.04 -30.93
C VAL A 9 11.94 19.09 -32.13
N GLY A 10 12.36 17.84 -31.90
CA GLY A 10 11.74 16.63 -32.43
C GLY A 10 11.28 16.62 -33.90
N PHE A 11 12.13 16.07 -34.76
CA PHE A 11 11.68 15.10 -35.76
C PHE A 11 12.62 13.90 -35.66
N THR A 12 12.27 12.97 -34.77
CA THR A 12 11.73 11.66 -35.14
C THR A 12 12.81 10.71 -35.66
N LEU A 13 13.22 9.74 -34.85
CA LEU A 13 12.54 8.43 -34.85
C LEU A 13 12.51 7.82 -36.27
N LEU A 14 13.69 7.64 -36.87
CA LEU A 14 13.84 6.76 -38.04
C LEU A 14 15.26 6.21 -38.15
N CYS A 15 15.78 5.61 -37.07
CA CYS A 15 16.92 4.69 -37.11
C CYS A 15 16.77 3.54 -36.09
N LEU A 16 15.52 3.21 -35.73
CA LEU A 16 15.15 1.87 -35.29
C LEU A 16 15.00 1.02 -36.56
N LEU A 17 16.11 0.54 -37.10
CA LEU A 17 16.22 -0.51 -38.10
C LEU A 17 17.72 -0.75 -38.30
N ILE A 18 18.22 -1.81 -37.66
CA ILE A 18 19.46 -2.60 -37.88
C ILE A 18 19.91 -3.11 -36.50
N ALA A 19 19.22 -4.13 -35.99
CA ALA A 19 19.71 -5.09 -34.99
C ALA A 19 18.66 -6.18 -34.71
N VAL A 20 18.05 -6.74 -35.74
CA VAL A 20 17.29 -8.01 -35.67
C VAL A 20 17.51 -8.71 -37.00
N ILE A 21 17.72 -10.03 -36.97
CA ILE A 21 18.04 -10.96 -38.08
C ILE A 21 19.57 -10.97 -38.32
N GLU A 22 20.35 -12.03 -38.05
CA GLU A 22 20.15 -13.43 -38.40
C GLU A 22 21.13 -14.31 -37.56
N CYS A 23 20.63 -15.35 -36.89
CA CYS A 23 21.45 -16.49 -36.49
C CYS A 23 20.55 -17.74 -36.48
N GLU A 24 20.31 -18.29 -37.66
CA GLU A 24 19.92 -19.69 -37.82
C GLU A 24 21.16 -20.48 -38.25
N THR A 25 21.46 -21.57 -37.54
CA THR A 25 21.34 -22.94 -38.06
C THR A 25 22.21 -23.90 -37.25
N SER A 26 21.58 -24.86 -36.57
CA SER A 26 21.98 -26.27 -36.66
C SER A 26 20.92 -27.16 -36.01
N LYS A 27 20.29 -27.96 -36.87
CA LYS A 27 19.39 -29.08 -36.60
C LYS A 27 20.08 -30.20 -35.82
N PHE A 28 19.25 -31.07 -35.23
CA PHE A 28 19.32 -32.55 -35.10
C PHE A 28 18.79 -32.94 -33.70
N GLY A 29 17.80 -33.80 -33.51
CA GLY A 29 17.04 -34.66 -34.41
C GLY A 29 15.87 -35.30 -33.64
N LYS A 30 14.96 -35.89 -34.42
CA LYS A 30 13.77 -36.64 -34.01
C LYS A 30 14.13 -37.99 -33.39
N GLU A 31 13.08 -38.60 -32.80
CA GLU A 31 12.83 -40.01 -32.47
C GLU A 31 13.05 -40.34 -30.98
N ASN A 32 12.20 -41.08 -30.27
CA ASN A 32 10.85 -41.59 -30.45
C ASN A 32 10.50 -42.28 -29.10
N ILE A 33 9.21 -42.45 -28.78
CA ILE A 33 8.66 -43.51 -27.91
C ILE A 33 8.94 -43.44 -26.40
N MET A 34 7.91 -43.05 -25.62
CA MET A 34 7.19 -43.94 -24.71
C MET A 34 5.92 -43.23 -24.21
N ASN A 35 4.86 -43.35 -25.01
CA ASN A 35 3.50 -43.26 -24.48
C ASN A 35 3.25 -44.54 -23.69
N SER A 36 2.90 -44.41 -22.41
CA SER A 36 2.26 -45.48 -21.65
C SER A 36 0.82 -45.05 -21.34
N PRO A 37 -0.16 -45.95 -21.47
CA PRO A 37 -1.56 -45.58 -21.61
C PRO A 37 -2.20 -45.30 -20.25
N ILE A 38 -2.87 -44.16 -20.13
CA ILE A 38 -3.95 -43.97 -19.16
C ILE A 38 -5.22 -44.46 -19.89
N PRO A 39 -5.98 -45.41 -19.35
CA PRO A 39 -7.07 -46.03 -20.10
C PRO A 39 -8.20 -45.03 -20.33
N GLU A 40 -8.45 -44.71 -21.61
CA GLU A 40 -9.72 -44.17 -22.07
C GLU A 40 -10.80 -45.22 -21.81
N ILE A 41 -11.68 -44.95 -20.85
CA ILE A 41 -12.95 -45.68 -20.70
C ILE A 41 -13.91 -45.07 -21.74
N ILE A 42 -13.79 -45.53 -22.99
CA ILE A 42 -14.83 -45.37 -24.00
C ILE A 42 -15.90 -46.41 -23.69
N MET A 43 -17.12 -45.92 -23.42
CA MET A 43 -18.32 -46.76 -23.35
C MET A 43 -18.62 -47.33 -24.75
N ASP A 44 -18.08 -48.51 -25.04
CA ASP A 44 -18.52 -49.33 -26.16
C ASP A 44 -19.74 -50.16 -25.71
N ALA A 45 -20.94 -49.62 -25.95
CA ALA A 45 -22.18 -50.36 -25.80
C ALA A 45 -22.32 -51.40 -26.92
N LYS A 46 -21.65 -52.54 -26.79
CA LYS A 46 -21.98 -53.76 -27.56
C LYS A 46 -22.82 -54.69 -26.70
N MET A 47 -24.11 -54.74 -27.04
CA MET A 47 -25.11 -55.62 -26.45
C MET A 47 -24.78 -57.08 -26.74
N ASN A 48 -24.59 -57.87 -25.69
CA ASN A 48 -24.79 -59.32 -25.68
C ASN A 48 -25.26 -59.72 -24.28
N ALA A 49 -26.49 -60.19 -24.16
CA ALA A 49 -27.09 -60.67 -22.93
C ALA A 49 -26.94 -62.20 -22.86
N ASN A 50 -26.39 -62.73 -21.77
CA ASN A 50 -26.43 -64.16 -21.46
C ASN A 50 -27.44 -64.41 -20.33
N THR A 51 -28.32 -65.38 -20.53
CA THR A 51 -29.31 -65.85 -19.56
C THR A 51 -28.73 -67.00 -18.71
N SER A 52 -28.90 -66.93 -17.40
CA SER A 52 -28.62 -68.04 -16.47
C SER A 52 -29.86 -68.34 -15.63
N VAL A 53 -30.31 -69.59 -15.67
CA VAL A 53 -31.54 -70.08 -15.05
C VAL A 53 -31.28 -70.49 -13.59
N PHE A 54 -32.00 -69.89 -12.64
CA PHE A 54 -32.06 -70.33 -11.23
C PHE A 54 -33.31 -71.19 -10.99
N PRO A 55 -33.30 -72.13 -10.02
CA PRO A 55 -34.42 -73.04 -9.76
C PRO A 55 -35.50 -72.31 -8.94
N ASN A 56 -36.23 -71.40 -9.59
CA ASN A 56 -37.55 -70.90 -9.16
C ASN A 56 -38.26 -70.03 -10.22
N GLY A 57 -38.01 -70.28 -11.51
CA GLY A 57 -38.91 -69.84 -12.59
C GLY A 57 -39.06 -68.33 -12.82
N SER A 58 -38.24 -67.47 -12.22
CA SER A 58 -38.16 -66.04 -12.56
C SER A 58 -36.91 -65.76 -13.39
N GLU A 59 -37.10 -65.51 -14.69
CA GLU A 59 -36.05 -64.98 -15.56
C GLU A 59 -35.85 -63.49 -15.23
N LYS A 60 -34.89 -63.18 -14.35
CA LYS A 60 -34.42 -61.80 -14.16
C LYS A 60 -33.22 -61.58 -15.10
N ILE A 61 -33.36 -60.67 -16.06
CA ILE A 61 -32.26 -60.25 -16.94
C ILE A 61 -31.21 -59.60 -16.04
N ILE A 62 -30.06 -60.24 -15.84
CA ILE A 62 -28.92 -59.63 -15.14
C ILE A 62 -28.21 -58.75 -16.18
N PRO A 63 -28.15 -57.42 -15.99
CA PRO A 63 -27.38 -56.56 -16.89
C PRO A 63 -25.90 -56.98 -16.85
N THR A 64 -25.27 -57.18 -18.00
CA THR A 64 -23.84 -57.54 -18.12
C THR A 64 -22.87 -56.47 -17.58
N HIS A 65 -23.41 -55.33 -17.12
CA HIS A 65 -22.69 -54.20 -16.53
C HIS A 65 -23.05 -53.94 -15.06
N ALA A 66 -23.65 -54.91 -14.34
CA ALA A 66 -23.68 -54.81 -12.89
C ALA A 66 -22.24 -54.87 -12.34
N PRO A 67 -21.81 -53.95 -11.46
CA PRO A 67 -20.47 -53.99 -10.86
C PRO A 67 -20.33 -55.30 -10.10
N LYS A 68 -19.49 -56.22 -10.60
CA LYS A 68 -19.35 -57.57 -10.05
C LYS A 68 -18.77 -57.60 -8.63
N GLU A 69 -18.13 -56.52 -8.18
CA GLU A 69 -17.56 -56.39 -6.85
C GLU A 69 -17.82 -55.00 -6.27
N CYS A 70 -18.39 -54.98 -5.06
CA CYS A 70 -18.59 -53.76 -4.30
C CYS A 70 -17.31 -53.46 -3.50
N ASN A 71 -16.47 -52.55 -4.01
CA ASN A 71 -15.19 -52.19 -3.37
C ASN A 71 -15.02 -50.67 -3.27
N CYS A 72 -15.11 -50.11 -2.06
CA CYS A 72 -14.89 -48.68 -1.79
C CYS A 72 -13.50 -48.39 -1.20
N GLY A 73 -12.59 -49.36 -1.22
CA GLY A 73 -11.31 -49.31 -0.50
C GLY A 73 -11.44 -49.69 0.97
N LEU A 74 -10.39 -49.40 1.76
CA LEU A 74 -10.34 -49.70 3.21
C LEU A 74 -11.01 -48.63 4.09
N HIS A 75 -11.47 -47.54 3.48
CA HIS A 75 -11.91 -46.33 4.18
C HIS A 75 -13.39 -46.00 3.96
N GLY A 76 -14.18 -47.00 3.56
CA GLY A 76 -15.62 -46.86 3.46
C GLY A 76 -16.33 -48.19 3.30
N ASN A 77 -17.60 -48.19 3.70
CA ASN A 77 -18.48 -49.33 3.50
C ASN A 77 -19.07 -49.25 2.08
N CYS A 78 -19.21 -50.41 1.43
CA CYS A 78 -19.77 -50.49 0.09
C CYS A 78 -21.13 -51.14 0.11
N PHE A 79 -22.10 -50.53 -0.56
CA PHE A 79 -23.45 -51.07 -0.71
C PHE A 79 -23.85 -51.09 -2.19
N LEU A 80 -24.69 -52.06 -2.56
CA LEU A 80 -25.31 -52.15 -3.87
C LEU A 80 -26.80 -51.86 -3.71
N GLU A 81 -27.27 -50.77 -4.32
CA GLU A 81 -28.68 -50.36 -4.32
C GLU A 81 -29.31 -50.68 -5.68
N GLU A 82 -30.51 -51.28 -5.68
CA GLU A 82 -31.27 -51.54 -6.92
C GLU A 82 -32.14 -50.32 -7.27
N VAL A 83 -31.70 -49.52 -8.24
CA VAL A 83 -32.43 -48.34 -8.73
C VAL A 83 -32.92 -48.63 -10.15
N SER A 84 -34.23 -48.63 -10.36
CA SER A 84 -34.86 -48.86 -11.67
C SER A 84 -34.42 -50.16 -12.36
N GLY A 85 -34.14 -51.22 -11.59
CA GLY A 85 -33.72 -52.54 -12.10
C GLY A 85 -32.22 -52.65 -12.41
N PHE A 86 -31.43 -51.63 -12.09
CA PHE A 86 -29.97 -51.64 -12.20
C PHE A 86 -29.30 -51.57 -10.82
N LEU A 87 -28.23 -52.34 -10.63
CA LEU A 87 -27.42 -52.29 -9.41
C LEU A 87 -26.45 -51.11 -9.48
N ARG A 88 -26.63 -50.13 -8.59
CA ARG A 88 -25.73 -48.99 -8.41
C ARG A 88 -24.84 -49.24 -7.20
N LYS A 89 -23.54 -48.98 -7.35
CA LYS A 89 -22.58 -48.98 -6.25
C LYS A 89 -22.62 -47.64 -5.53
N GLU A 90 -22.65 -47.68 -4.20
CA GLU A 90 -22.58 -46.51 -3.32
C GLU A 90 -21.55 -46.74 -2.20
N CYS A 91 -20.76 -45.72 -1.88
CA CYS A 91 -19.72 -45.76 -0.87
C CYS A 91 -20.05 -44.84 0.30
N ASP A 92 -20.23 -45.42 1.49
CA ASP A 92 -20.32 -44.68 2.76
C ASP A 92 -18.91 -44.55 3.35
N CYS A 93 -18.25 -43.43 3.06
CA CYS A 93 -16.87 -43.20 3.47
C CYS A 93 -16.76 -42.84 4.96
N PHE A 94 -15.71 -43.35 5.61
CA PHE A 94 -15.42 -43.02 7.01
C PHE A 94 -15.07 -41.53 7.16
N SER A 95 -15.17 -41.01 8.39
CA SER A 95 -14.80 -39.63 8.70
C SER A 95 -13.38 -39.31 8.22
N GLY A 96 -13.23 -38.18 7.52
CA GLY A 96 -11.98 -37.78 6.87
C GLY A 96 -11.77 -38.33 5.46
N TYR A 97 -12.75 -39.03 4.87
CA TYR A 97 -12.68 -39.56 3.50
C TYR A 97 -13.92 -39.16 2.69
N ALA A 98 -13.77 -39.08 1.36
CA ALA A 98 -14.86 -38.77 0.45
C ALA A 98 -14.80 -39.64 -0.82
N GLU A 99 -15.95 -39.89 -1.45
CA GLU A 99 -16.02 -40.73 -2.64
C GLU A 99 -15.48 -39.98 -3.88
N PHE A 100 -14.52 -40.59 -4.58
CA PHE A 100 -14.08 -40.15 -5.89
C PHE A 100 -13.70 -41.36 -6.77
N GLY A 101 -14.24 -41.43 -7.99
CA GLY A 101 -13.98 -42.56 -8.90
C GLY A 101 -14.44 -43.91 -8.35
N GLY A 102 -15.42 -43.93 -7.44
CA GLY A 102 -15.91 -45.15 -6.78
C GLY A 102 -15.00 -45.69 -5.68
N LEU A 103 -14.09 -44.88 -5.13
CA LEU A 103 -13.26 -45.23 -3.97
C LEU A 103 -13.35 -44.12 -2.92
N CYS A 104 -13.21 -44.47 -1.64
CA CYS A 104 -13.04 -43.50 -0.57
C CYS A 104 -11.59 -43.04 -0.52
N VAL A 105 -11.36 -41.76 -0.83
CA VAL A 105 -10.04 -41.11 -0.83
C VAL A 105 -9.92 -40.15 0.34
N ASP A 106 -8.70 -39.90 0.83
CA ASP A 106 -8.47 -38.97 1.95
C ASP A 106 -9.00 -37.57 1.62
N CYS A 107 -9.77 -37.03 2.55
CA CYS A 107 -10.48 -35.77 2.47
C CYS A 107 -10.59 -35.16 3.89
N SER A 108 -9.45 -34.89 4.52
CA SER A 108 -9.40 -34.41 5.90
C SER A 108 -9.24 -32.89 6.01
N CYS A 109 -10.28 -32.13 6.39
CA CYS A 109 -10.23 -30.67 6.49
C CYS A 109 -9.98 -30.12 7.91
N GLY A 110 -9.73 -30.99 8.90
CA GLY A 110 -9.67 -30.62 10.32
C GLY A 110 -11.05 -30.67 11.00
N MET A 111 -11.14 -30.25 12.26
CA MET A 111 -12.36 -30.41 13.08
C MET A 111 -13.48 -29.39 12.75
N ASN A 112 -13.18 -28.33 12.00
CA ASN A 112 -14.09 -27.20 11.78
C ASN A 112 -14.49 -27.06 10.30
N GLY A 113 -14.62 -28.18 9.59
CA GLY A 113 -15.11 -28.16 8.22
C GLY A 113 -15.35 -29.54 7.63
N ASN A 114 -16.31 -29.60 6.72
CA ASN A 114 -16.61 -30.79 5.93
C ASN A 114 -15.79 -30.78 4.64
N CYS A 115 -15.45 -31.96 4.13
CA CYS A 115 -14.65 -32.11 2.91
C CYS A 115 -15.47 -32.71 1.77
N THR A 116 -15.31 -32.18 0.57
CA THR A 116 -15.86 -32.76 -0.66
C THR A 116 -14.77 -32.83 -1.74
N ILE A 117 -14.93 -33.73 -2.70
CA ILE A 117 -14.06 -33.82 -3.88
C ILE A 117 -14.84 -33.32 -5.10
N ASN A 118 -14.27 -32.39 -5.86
CA ASN A 118 -14.93 -31.89 -7.07
C ASN A 118 -14.74 -32.87 -8.26
N HIS A 119 -15.38 -32.58 -9.40
CA HIS A 119 -15.30 -33.41 -10.61
C HIS A 119 -13.88 -33.61 -11.18
N ARG A 120 -12.90 -32.80 -10.74
CA ARG A 120 -11.48 -32.92 -11.12
C ARG A 120 -10.64 -33.70 -10.12
N GLY A 121 -11.24 -34.24 -9.06
CA GLY A 121 -10.52 -34.94 -8.00
C GLY A 121 -9.84 -34.01 -7.00
N LEU A 122 -10.16 -32.71 -7.01
CA LEU A 122 -9.56 -31.74 -6.09
C LEU A 122 -10.37 -31.68 -4.79
N LYS A 123 -9.63 -31.69 -3.68
CA LYS A 123 -10.14 -31.51 -2.32
C LYS A 123 -10.69 -30.10 -2.12
N VAL A 124 -11.92 -30.01 -1.63
CA VAL A 124 -12.63 -28.77 -1.29
C VAL A 124 -13.07 -28.86 0.16
N CYS A 125 -12.60 -27.93 0.99
CA CYS A 125 -12.98 -27.84 2.40
C CYS A 125 -14.05 -26.79 2.58
N ASN A 126 -15.24 -27.19 3.03
CA ASN A 126 -16.34 -26.31 3.43
C ASN A 126 -16.21 -26.05 4.93
N CYS A 127 -15.70 -24.87 5.29
CA CYS A 127 -15.37 -24.57 6.67
C CYS A 127 -16.57 -23.96 7.42
N GLU A 128 -16.61 -24.19 8.73
CA GLU A 128 -17.61 -23.59 9.61
C GLU A 128 -17.41 -22.07 9.74
N PHE A 129 -18.43 -21.36 10.23
CA PHE A 129 -18.35 -19.90 10.39
C PHE A 129 -17.16 -19.50 11.30
N GLY A 130 -16.34 -18.57 10.81
CA GLY A 130 -15.11 -18.14 11.49
C GLY A 130 -13.86 -18.94 11.11
N TYR A 131 -13.95 -19.87 10.17
CA TYR A 131 -12.83 -20.64 9.64
C TYR A 131 -12.74 -20.51 8.11
N GLY A 132 -11.53 -20.48 7.56
CA GLY A 132 -11.30 -20.47 6.11
C GLY A 132 -10.38 -21.59 5.67
N ALA A 133 -10.55 -22.03 4.43
CA ALA A 133 -9.73 -23.10 3.87
C ALA A 133 -8.35 -22.57 3.45
N VAL A 134 -7.33 -22.86 4.26
CA VAL A 134 -5.91 -22.55 3.98
C VAL A 134 -5.17 -23.87 3.80
N LEU A 135 -4.50 -24.03 2.65
CA LEU A 135 -3.75 -25.25 2.27
C LEU A 135 -4.53 -26.58 2.44
N GLY A 136 -5.85 -26.55 2.24
CA GLY A 136 -6.70 -27.73 2.35
C GLY A 136 -7.03 -28.14 3.79
N THR A 137 -6.93 -27.21 4.73
CA THR A 137 -7.38 -27.34 6.12
C THR A 137 -8.17 -26.11 6.54
N CYS A 138 -9.18 -26.29 7.38
CA CYS A 138 -9.96 -25.19 7.96
C CYS A 138 -9.18 -24.58 9.13
N THR A 139 -8.59 -23.43 8.90
CA THR A 139 -7.89 -22.66 9.92
C THR A 139 -8.83 -21.60 10.48
N PRO A 140 -8.78 -21.31 11.79
CA PRO A 140 -9.52 -20.17 12.32
C PRO A 140 -9.13 -18.94 11.51
N CYS A 141 -10.11 -18.23 10.96
CA CYS A 141 -9.83 -16.87 10.56
C CYS A 141 -9.53 -16.17 11.89
N GLY A 142 -8.26 -15.84 12.15
CA GLY A 142 -7.85 -15.10 13.34
C GLY A 142 -8.44 -13.71 13.25
N CYS A 143 -9.75 -13.59 13.45
CA CYS A 143 -10.59 -12.41 13.28
C CYS A 143 -11.12 -12.01 14.66
N GLY A 144 -10.20 -11.71 15.57
CA GLY A 144 -10.53 -10.86 16.70
C GLY A 144 -11.00 -9.48 16.21
N PRO A 145 -11.56 -8.67 17.12
CA PRO A 145 -12.10 -7.35 16.77
C PRO A 145 -11.08 -6.37 16.16
N GLU A 146 -9.78 -6.67 16.20
CA GLU A 146 -8.71 -5.84 15.60
C GLU A 146 -7.92 -6.53 14.48
N ASP A 147 -8.22 -7.80 14.16
CA ASP A 147 -7.37 -8.59 13.25
C ASP A 147 -7.71 -8.40 11.75
N GLY A 148 -8.57 -7.42 11.42
CA GLY A 148 -8.70 -6.93 10.05
C GLY A 148 -9.10 -7.96 9.01
N CYS A 149 -9.86 -9.00 9.36
CA CYS A 149 -10.30 -10.03 8.41
C CYS A 149 -11.82 -10.23 8.41
N SER A 150 -12.33 -10.70 7.27
CA SER A 150 -13.73 -11.08 7.09
C SER A 150 -13.84 -12.43 6.40
N PHE A 151 -14.88 -13.19 6.73
CA PHE A 151 -15.19 -14.44 6.06
C PHE A 151 -16.06 -14.18 4.83
N ASP A 152 -15.57 -14.54 3.65
CA ASP A 152 -16.34 -14.48 2.41
C ASP A 152 -17.05 -15.84 2.18
N LYS A 153 -18.39 -15.79 2.19
CA LYS A 153 -19.25 -16.97 1.97
C LYS A 153 -19.22 -17.49 0.54
N GLU A 154 -18.94 -16.64 -0.45
CA GLU A 154 -18.92 -17.04 -1.86
C GLU A 154 -17.64 -17.81 -2.19
N THR A 155 -16.51 -17.32 -1.68
CA THR A 155 -15.20 -17.96 -1.90
C THR A 155 -14.84 -18.97 -0.82
N ASN A 156 -15.58 -18.98 0.30
CA ASN A 156 -15.35 -19.85 1.46
C ASN A 156 -13.90 -19.74 1.99
N ARG A 157 -13.41 -18.49 2.02
CA ARG A 157 -12.04 -18.11 2.40
C ARG A 157 -12.07 -16.89 3.31
N CYS A 158 -11.08 -16.81 4.21
CA CYS A 158 -10.83 -15.58 4.95
C CYS A 158 -10.22 -14.55 3.97
N GLN A 159 -10.69 -13.31 4.03
CA GLN A 159 -10.14 -12.20 3.26
C GLN A 159 -9.73 -11.08 4.20
N CYS A 160 -8.57 -10.51 3.95
CA CYS A 160 -8.14 -9.32 4.67
C CYS A 160 -8.99 -8.12 4.25
N LEU A 161 -9.42 -7.36 5.26
CA LEU A 161 -10.06 -6.08 5.08
C LEU A 161 -9.07 -5.09 4.47
N ARG A 162 -9.60 -4.00 3.93
CA ARG A 162 -8.77 -2.91 3.42
C ARG A 162 -7.83 -2.39 4.52
N GLY A 163 -6.57 -2.18 4.17
CA GLY A 163 -5.53 -1.76 5.12
C GLY A 163 -4.81 -2.92 5.79
N PHE A 164 -5.15 -4.17 5.45
CA PHE A 164 -4.46 -5.37 5.93
C PHE A 164 -3.92 -6.20 4.76
N GLU A 165 -2.79 -6.89 4.97
CA GLU A 165 -2.17 -7.82 4.03
C GLU A 165 -2.14 -9.25 4.58
N ASP A 166 -2.26 -10.24 3.68
CA ASP A 166 -2.16 -11.65 4.03
C ASP A 166 -0.67 -12.03 4.19
N VAL A 167 -0.29 -12.34 5.42
CA VAL A 167 1.03 -12.85 5.77
C VAL A 167 0.84 -14.22 6.44
N ASP A 168 1.13 -15.28 5.69
CA ASP A 168 1.04 -16.68 6.11
C ASP A 168 -0.38 -17.09 6.59
N GLY A 169 -1.43 -16.58 5.94
CA GLY A 169 -2.83 -16.87 6.29
C GLY A 169 -3.37 -16.05 7.45
N LEU A 170 -2.63 -15.03 7.89
CA LEU A 170 -3.05 -14.05 8.89
C LEU A 170 -3.09 -12.66 8.27
N CYS A 171 -4.14 -11.90 8.58
CA CYS A 171 -4.25 -10.52 8.14
C CYS A 171 -3.46 -9.62 9.09
N LYS A 172 -2.38 -9.06 8.58
CA LYS A 172 -1.55 -8.10 9.32
C LYS A 172 -1.81 -6.70 8.81
N ASP A 173 -1.87 -5.77 9.74
CA ASP A 173 -2.00 -4.35 9.44
C ASP A 173 -0.85 -3.89 8.53
N ILE A 174 -1.19 -3.19 7.45
CA ILE A 174 -0.22 -2.59 6.55
C ILE A 174 0.27 -1.31 7.20
N ASN A 175 1.54 -1.24 7.54
CA ASN A 175 2.10 0.01 8.06
C ASN A 175 2.39 1.00 6.94
N GLU A 176 1.42 1.86 6.59
CA GLU A 176 1.60 2.79 5.49
C GLU A 176 2.68 3.85 5.78
N CYS A 177 3.03 4.08 7.05
CA CYS A 177 4.11 5.01 7.44
C CYS A 177 5.51 4.53 7.04
N LEU A 178 5.68 3.27 6.65
CA LEU A 178 6.92 2.78 6.06
C LEU A 178 7.09 3.20 4.60
N VAL A 179 6.02 3.68 3.95
CA VAL A 179 6.06 4.17 2.57
C VAL A 179 6.59 5.62 2.56
N PRO A 180 7.69 5.90 1.83
CA PRO A 180 8.21 7.26 1.72
C PRO A 180 7.19 8.24 1.13
N ASN A 181 7.09 9.44 1.71
CA ASN A 181 6.18 10.49 1.27
C ASN A 181 4.69 10.09 1.25
N VAL A 182 4.28 9.10 2.04
CA VAL A 182 2.86 8.72 2.21
C VAL A 182 2.02 9.85 2.80
N CYS A 183 2.67 10.70 3.61
CA CYS A 183 2.07 11.85 4.24
C CYS A 183 2.54 13.15 3.57
N PRO A 184 1.67 14.19 3.56
CA PRO A 184 1.97 15.48 2.95
C PRO A 184 3.13 16.19 3.66
N LYS A 185 3.72 17.18 2.99
CA LYS A 185 4.82 17.97 3.56
C LYS A 185 4.38 18.62 4.89
N TYR A 186 5.33 18.75 5.81
CA TYR A 186 5.11 19.32 7.15
C TYR A 186 4.12 18.54 8.02
N SER A 187 3.96 17.24 7.78
CA SER A 187 3.17 16.34 8.63
C SER A 187 4.00 15.16 9.13
N THR A 188 3.46 14.45 10.12
CA THR A 188 4.01 13.22 10.71
C THR A 188 2.97 12.12 10.52
N CYS A 189 3.43 10.95 10.05
CA CYS A 189 2.59 9.78 9.86
C CYS A 189 2.38 9.02 11.17
N PHE A 190 1.15 8.58 11.40
CA PHE A 190 0.79 7.68 12.48
C PHE A 190 0.01 6.50 11.91
N ASN A 191 0.48 5.29 12.20
CA ASN A 191 -0.13 4.05 11.74
C ASN A 191 -1.22 3.59 12.71
N PHE A 192 -2.35 3.11 12.19
CA PHE A 192 -3.46 2.54 12.96
C PHE A 192 -3.94 1.24 12.30
N PRO A 193 -4.62 0.35 13.04
CA PRO A 193 -5.18 -0.86 12.42
C PRO A 193 -6.13 -0.52 11.25
N GLY A 194 -5.77 -0.94 10.04
CA GLY A 194 -6.52 -0.78 8.80
C GLY A 194 -6.44 0.58 8.13
N THR A 195 -5.65 1.52 8.68
CA THR A 195 -5.49 2.88 8.14
C THR A 195 -4.30 3.58 8.77
N TYR A 196 -3.85 4.66 8.16
CA TYR A 196 -2.95 5.61 8.80
C TYR A 196 -3.65 6.95 8.99
N THR A 197 -2.96 7.93 9.57
CA THR A 197 -3.34 9.34 9.51
C THR A 197 -2.09 10.20 9.51
N CYS A 198 -2.16 11.38 8.86
CA CYS A 198 -1.08 12.35 8.89
C CYS A 198 -1.50 13.55 9.73
N ILE A 199 -0.68 13.87 10.72
CA ILE A 199 -0.91 15.00 11.63
C ILE A 199 0.09 16.11 11.30
N CYS A 200 -0.40 17.34 11.15
CA CYS A 200 0.47 18.49 10.90
C CYS A 200 1.48 18.68 12.05
N LYS A 201 2.73 18.97 11.68
CA LYS A 201 3.77 19.29 12.64
C LYS A 201 3.44 20.59 13.37
N ASN A 202 4.04 20.78 14.54
CA ASN A 202 3.93 22.04 15.28
C ASN A 202 4.30 23.24 14.39
N GLY A 203 3.54 24.33 14.49
CA GLY A 203 3.65 25.50 13.61
C GLY A 203 2.85 25.38 12.31
N PHE A 204 2.17 24.26 12.08
CA PHE A 204 1.29 24.05 10.93
C PHE A 204 -0.10 23.59 11.37
N ARG A 205 -1.11 23.89 10.56
CA ARG A 205 -2.51 23.49 10.77
C ARG A 205 -3.12 22.84 9.54
N GLN A 206 -4.22 22.13 9.75
CA GLN A 206 -5.04 21.60 8.67
C GLN A 206 -5.69 22.77 7.90
N PRO A 207 -5.78 22.71 6.57
CA PRO A 207 -6.52 23.69 5.79
C PRO A 207 -8.00 23.71 6.23
N PRO A 208 -8.66 24.88 6.19
CA PRO A 208 -10.08 24.97 6.52
C PRO A 208 -10.93 24.23 5.47
N GLY A 209 -11.99 23.54 5.91
CA GLY A 209 -12.93 22.81 5.05
C GLY A 209 -12.89 21.29 5.27
N GLU A 210 -13.31 20.53 4.25
CA GLU A 210 -13.18 19.08 4.24
C GLU A 210 -11.69 18.70 4.12
N PHE A 211 -11.07 18.31 5.23
CA PHE A 211 -9.68 17.90 5.30
C PHE A 211 -9.54 16.39 5.09
N ASN A 212 -8.76 16.00 4.09
CA ASN A 212 -8.29 14.65 3.89
C ASN A 212 -6.93 14.46 4.60
N PRO A 213 -6.88 13.75 5.75
CA PRO A 213 -5.65 13.56 6.51
C PRO A 213 -4.57 12.77 5.78
N HIS A 214 -4.86 12.18 4.61
CA HIS A 214 -3.89 11.39 3.85
C HIS A 214 -3.29 12.16 2.67
N LYS A 215 -3.87 13.30 2.28
CA LYS A 215 -3.51 13.98 1.03
C LYS A 215 -3.33 15.48 1.17
N ASP A 216 -4.04 16.11 2.10
CA ASP A 216 -4.10 17.56 2.15
C ASP A 216 -2.89 18.16 2.84
N LEU A 217 -2.33 19.19 2.21
CA LEU A 217 -1.11 19.85 2.68
C LEU A 217 -1.38 20.67 3.94
N CYS A 218 -0.52 20.49 4.94
CA CYS A 218 -0.51 21.31 6.14
C CYS A 218 -0.14 22.76 5.79
N GLN A 219 -0.94 23.69 6.27
CA GLN A 219 -0.73 25.12 6.09
C GLN A 219 0.09 25.68 7.24
N ASP A 220 1.04 26.54 6.92
CA ASP A 220 1.78 27.32 7.89
C ASP A 220 0.82 28.17 8.73
N ILE A 221 1.07 28.25 10.04
CA ILE A 221 0.37 29.18 10.93
C ILE A 221 1.16 30.47 10.89
N ASP A 222 0.58 31.56 10.38
CA ASP A 222 1.29 32.84 10.37
C ASP A 222 1.09 33.53 11.72
N GLU A 223 2.02 33.30 12.65
CA GLU A 223 1.90 33.89 13.99
C GLU A 223 2.00 35.43 13.95
N CYS A 224 2.62 36.00 12.91
CA CYS A 224 2.70 37.46 12.74
C CYS A 224 1.35 38.10 12.39
N LEU A 225 0.48 37.35 11.71
CA LEU A 225 -0.87 37.81 11.35
C LEU A 225 -1.93 37.36 12.35
N GLU A 226 -1.75 36.20 12.99
CA GLU A 226 -2.79 35.55 13.79
C GLU A 226 -2.66 35.76 15.30
N GLN A 227 -1.46 36.07 15.82
CA GLN A 227 -1.27 36.32 17.25
C GLN A 227 -1.21 37.81 17.56
N ASP A 228 -1.78 38.20 18.70
CA ASP A 228 -1.61 39.55 19.24
C ASP A 228 -0.23 39.69 19.87
N LYS A 229 0.60 40.59 19.30
CA LYS A 229 1.98 40.88 19.75
C LYS A 229 2.85 39.61 19.92
N PRO A 230 3.13 38.87 18.82
CA PRO A 230 3.96 37.65 18.86
C PRO A 230 5.40 37.95 19.33
N CYS A 231 5.87 39.19 19.09
CA CYS A 231 7.15 39.65 19.56
C CYS A 231 7.02 40.46 20.85
N LEU A 232 7.89 40.16 21.82
CA LEU A 232 7.84 40.73 23.16
C LEU A 232 8.14 42.25 23.20
N TYR A 233 9.05 42.71 22.34
CA TYR A 233 9.59 44.06 22.40
C TYR A 233 9.08 44.95 21.28
N GLU A 234 8.70 46.18 21.63
CA GLU A 234 8.25 47.20 20.66
C GLU A 234 9.36 47.63 19.68
N THR A 235 10.64 47.34 19.96
CA THR A 235 11.78 47.58 19.07
C THR A 235 12.01 46.46 18.04
N THR A 236 11.18 45.42 18.07
CA THR A 236 11.25 44.27 17.15
C THR A 236 10.06 44.23 16.19
N MET A 237 10.26 43.59 15.04
CA MET A 237 9.24 43.29 14.05
C MET A 237 9.15 41.77 13.84
N CYS A 238 7.92 41.26 13.70
CA CYS A 238 7.68 39.85 13.46
C CYS A 238 7.98 39.50 12.01
N VAL A 239 8.65 38.37 11.80
CA VAL A 239 8.91 37.77 10.49
C VAL A 239 8.46 36.31 10.53
N ASN A 240 7.44 36.00 9.74
CA ASN A 240 6.92 34.64 9.61
C ASN A 240 7.95 33.74 8.88
N ILE A 241 8.12 32.51 9.36
CA ILE A 241 8.97 31.49 8.75
C ILE A 241 8.24 30.14 8.74
N PRO A 242 8.36 29.28 7.71
CA PRO A 242 7.60 28.03 7.71
C PRO A 242 7.77 27.19 8.98
N GLY A 243 6.70 27.04 9.76
CA GLY A 243 6.60 26.32 11.02
C GLY A 243 6.91 27.13 12.28
N SER A 244 7.16 28.45 12.17
CA SER A 244 7.44 29.32 13.31
C SER A 244 7.44 30.82 12.94
N TYR A 245 7.94 31.65 13.84
CA TYR A 245 8.24 33.05 13.57
C TYR A 245 9.54 33.43 14.26
N ARG A 246 10.13 34.53 13.80
CA ARG A 246 11.22 35.18 14.53
C ARG A 246 10.97 36.68 14.64
N CYS A 247 11.62 37.31 15.60
CA CYS A 247 11.46 38.74 15.87
C CYS A 247 12.76 39.47 15.50
N ASP A 248 12.80 40.10 14.33
CA ASP A 248 13.97 40.85 13.88
C ASP A 248 13.93 42.30 14.43
N CYS A 249 15.06 42.99 14.56
CA CYS A 249 15.04 44.38 14.99
C CYS A 249 14.38 45.27 13.93
N LYS A 250 13.58 46.26 14.36
CA LYS A 250 13.02 47.28 13.47
C LYS A 250 14.12 48.06 12.76
N PRO A 251 13.82 48.74 11.63
CA PRO A 251 14.73 49.72 11.05
C PRO A 251 15.20 50.73 12.11
N ASP A 252 16.48 51.12 12.05
CA ASP A 252 17.18 51.95 13.04
C ASP A 252 17.49 51.27 14.39
N TYR A 253 17.27 49.96 14.50
CA TYR A 253 17.69 49.16 15.66
C TYR A 253 18.62 48.03 15.23
N ARG A 254 19.55 47.66 16.10
CA ARG A 254 20.47 46.53 15.90
C ARG A 254 20.43 45.56 17.07
N PRO A 255 20.73 44.26 16.85
CA PRO A 255 20.83 43.29 17.93
C PRO A 255 21.94 43.67 18.92
N LEU A 256 21.71 43.42 20.21
CA LEU A 256 22.78 43.40 21.19
C LEU A 256 23.76 42.26 20.85
N VAL A 257 25.06 42.57 20.80
CA VAL A 257 26.09 41.71 20.19
C VAL A 257 26.54 40.55 21.11
N ASP A 258 25.94 40.40 22.29
CA ASP A 258 26.37 39.41 23.28
C ASP A 258 25.61 38.06 23.22
N ALA A 259 24.78 37.85 22.19
CA ALA A 259 24.16 36.55 21.96
C ALA A 259 25.16 35.58 21.32
N GLY A 260 25.89 34.85 22.17
CA GLY A 260 26.67 33.68 21.74
C GLY A 260 25.82 32.61 21.05
N PRO A 261 26.46 31.59 20.43
CA PRO A 261 25.80 30.60 19.56
C PRO A 261 24.76 29.70 20.25
N ASP A 262 24.66 29.72 21.59
CA ASP A 262 23.75 28.87 22.38
C ASP A 262 22.61 29.63 23.07
N MET A 263 22.38 30.92 22.78
CA MET A 263 21.26 31.66 23.35
C MET A 263 20.00 31.48 22.48
N PRO A 264 18.87 31.01 23.04
CA PRO A 264 17.64 30.87 22.26
C PRO A 264 17.23 32.26 21.76
N THR A 265 17.06 32.37 20.45
CA THR A 265 16.66 33.53 19.62
C THR A 265 15.31 34.16 20.01
N LYS A 266 14.82 33.93 21.23
CA LYS A 266 13.54 34.38 21.75
C LYS A 266 13.59 35.75 22.43
N TYR A 267 14.79 36.25 22.76
CA TYR A 267 14.97 37.55 23.42
C TYR A 267 15.94 38.43 22.62
N ASN A 268 15.47 38.89 21.46
CA ASN A 268 16.19 39.88 20.66
C ASN A 268 16.00 41.26 21.31
N ASP A 269 16.82 41.55 22.31
CA ASP A 269 16.92 42.89 22.86
C ASP A 269 17.68 43.77 21.85
N CYS A 270 17.00 44.81 21.37
CA CYS A 270 17.41 45.62 20.23
C CYS A 270 17.71 47.04 20.71
N ILE A 271 18.87 47.57 20.34
CA ILE A 271 19.30 48.93 20.69
C ILE A 271 19.29 49.84 19.46
N GLU A 272 19.04 51.12 19.70
CA GLU A 272 19.09 52.13 18.64
C GLU A 272 20.45 52.11 17.93
N ASP A 273 20.41 52.01 16.60
CA ASP A 273 21.57 52.07 15.75
C ASP A 273 21.96 53.54 15.49
N THR A 274 22.75 54.10 16.41
CA THR A 274 23.28 55.46 16.29
C THR A 274 24.32 55.64 15.17
N SER A 275 24.62 54.62 14.36
CA SER A 275 25.56 54.75 13.23
C SER A 275 25.10 55.77 12.19
N ASN A 276 23.80 55.84 11.89
CA ASN A 276 23.23 56.87 11.03
C ASN A 276 23.32 58.27 11.66
N SER A 277 23.02 58.39 12.96
CA SER A 277 23.14 59.66 13.71
C SER A 277 24.58 60.18 13.75
N LYS A 278 25.57 59.29 13.95
CA LYS A 278 27.00 59.64 13.90
C LYS A 278 27.45 60.08 12.51
N THR A 279 26.89 59.50 11.45
CA THR A 279 27.21 59.88 10.07
C THR A 279 26.64 61.25 9.71
N ILE A 280 25.40 61.51 10.13
CA ILE A 280 24.75 62.83 9.98
C ILE A 280 25.48 63.89 10.81
N ALA A 281 25.85 63.61 12.07
CA ALA A 281 26.62 64.52 12.91
C ALA A 281 27.97 64.89 12.27
N ARG A 282 28.70 63.91 11.73
CA ARG A 282 29.95 64.15 10.99
C ARG A 282 29.75 64.98 9.72
N ALA A 283 28.64 64.78 9.00
CA ALA A 283 28.30 65.58 7.82
C ALA A 283 27.96 67.05 8.19
N VAL A 284 27.24 67.26 9.29
CA VAL A 284 26.89 68.59 9.81
C VAL A 284 28.13 69.34 10.32
N GLU A 285 29.04 68.67 11.02
CA GLU A 285 30.31 69.25 11.45
C GLU A 285 31.17 69.69 10.25
N GLY A 286 31.22 68.88 9.18
CA GLY A 286 31.92 69.23 7.94
C GLY A 286 31.33 70.44 7.22
N LEU A 287 30.00 70.55 7.17
CA LEU A 287 29.30 71.70 6.58
C LEU A 287 29.54 72.99 7.40
N CYS A 288 29.52 72.90 8.74
CA CYS A 288 29.80 74.05 9.61
C CYS A 288 31.24 74.55 9.42
N GLY A 289 32.22 73.64 9.34
CA GLY A 289 33.62 73.99 9.09
C GLY A 289 33.85 74.70 7.75
N THR A 290 33.21 74.24 6.67
CA THR A 290 33.34 74.87 5.35
C THR A 290 32.71 76.27 5.29
N ILE A 291 31.57 76.48 5.97
CA ILE A 291 30.93 77.80 6.08
C ILE A 291 31.81 78.79 6.86
N LEU A 292 32.45 78.34 7.95
CA LEU A 292 33.34 79.18 8.75
C LEU A 292 34.57 79.66 7.95
N ILE A 293 35.17 78.76 7.17
CA ILE A 293 36.31 79.07 6.31
C ILE A 293 35.90 80.09 5.23
N ALA A 294 34.73 79.91 4.61
CA ALA A 294 34.22 80.85 3.61
C ALA A 294 33.99 82.26 4.19
N LEU A 295 33.44 82.37 5.41
CA LEU A 295 33.27 83.64 6.11
C LEU A 295 34.61 84.31 6.44
N LEU A 296 35.60 83.55 6.91
CA LEU A 296 36.95 84.06 7.17
C LEU A 296 37.62 84.58 5.90
N ILE A 297 37.51 83.86 4.78
CA ILE A 297 38.02 84.31 3.48
C ILE A 297 37.34 85.62 3.05
N LEU A 298 36.02 85.76 3.24
CA LEU A 298 35.30 86.99 2.93
C LEU A 298 35.70 88.17 3.82
N ILE A 299 35.96 87.93 5.11
CA ILE A 299 36.46 88.94 6.05
C ILE A 299 37.87 89.38 5.65
N LEU A 300 38.76 88.44 5.35
CA LEU A 300 40.12 88.72 4.90
C LEU A 300 40.12 89.47 3.56
N TYR A 301 39.24 89.10 2.63
CA TYR A 301 39.04 89.80 1.37
C TYR A 301 38.56 91.24 1.57
N ARG A 302 37.61 91.48 2.48
CA ARG A 302 37.14 92.83 2.84
C ARG A 302 38.20 93.66 3.57
N SER A 303 39.08 93.04 4.36
CA SER A 303 40.16 93.75 5.06
C SER A 303 41.34 94.16 4.16
N ARG A 304 41.42 93.61 2.94
CA ARG A 304 42.44 93.92 1.93
C ARG A 304 42.02 94.96 0.90
N ARG A 305 40.78 95.45 0.94
CA ARG A 305 40.30 96.61 0.17
C ARG A 305 40.22 97.82 1.09
#